data_AF-A0A5D0S1C7-F1
#
_entry.id   AF-A0A5D0S1C7-F1
#
_cell.length_a   1.000
_cell.length_b   1.000
_cell.length_c   1.000
_cell.angle_alpha   90.00
_cell.angle_beta   90.00
_cell.angle_gamma   90.00
#
_symmetry.space_group_name_H-M   'P 1'
#
loop_
_entity.id
_entity.type
_entity.pdbx_description
1 polymer ?
#
loop_
_entity_poly.entity_id
_entity_poly.type
_entity_poly.pdbx_seq_one_letter_code
_entity_poly.pdbx_strand_id
1 'polypeptide(L)'
;MELDIRKHPDYTEALARLKKVKLRPLVAPSELAEIALVTEALPDLDFPINSAGELLDQIGDGKRLSIVGFKSDPVRMIKYMPAYYFPISTYENFVEKMAELIRTNRRDFDTDKVKEKIREKSCGIDFPIKEREALMRALEKTPSFNVAGQKMDTAAAIKGLPDSFFPVENQDDLEIKALRLLRRRPLIEAD
;
A
#
# COMPACT_ATOMS: atom_id res chain seq x y z
N MET A 1 -13.99 3.48 23.35
CA MET A 1 -13.18 3.70 22.13
C MET A 1 -11.97 4.50 22.56
N GLU A 2 -10.78 3.92 22.52
CA GLU A 2 -9.57 4.64 22.91
C GLU A 2 -9.24 5.65 21.81
N LEU A 3 -9.36 6.95 22.11
CA LEU A 3 -9.22 8.03 21.13
C LEU A 3 -7.79 8.17 20.60
N ASP A 4 -6.80 7.64 21.33
CA ASP A 4 -5.39 7.70 20.94
C ASP A 4 -4.95 6.41 20.25
N ILE A 5 -4.87 6.46 18.92
CA ILE A 5 -4.41 5.35 18.07
C ILE A 5 -3.01 4.83 18.44
N ARG A 6 -2.19 5.64 19.12
CA ARG A 6 -0.80 5.32 19.48
C ARG A 6 -0.68 4.33 20.65
N LYS A 7 -1.81 3.96 21.26
CA LYS A 7 -1.88 2.97 22.35
C LYS A 7 -2.25 1.57 21.86
N HIS A 8 -2.64 1.45 20.59
CA HIS A 8 -3.00 0.16 19.99
C HIS A 8 -1.76 -0.75 19.82
N PRO A 9 -1.85 -2.08 20.06
CA PRO A 9 -0.75 -3.01 19.86
C PRO A 9 -0.13 -2.94 18.45
N ASP A 10 -0.98 -2.93 17.41
CA ASP A 10 -0.55 -2.82 16.00
C ASP A 10 0.28 -1.56 15.73
N TYR A 11 -0.02 -0.45 16.43
CA TYR A 11 0.76 0.78 16.31
C TYR A 11 2.18 0.57 16.85
N THR A 12 2.30 -0.06 18.01
CA THR A 12 3.59 -0.31 18.67
C THR A 12 4.45 -1.24 17.82
N GLU A 13 3.85 -2.29 17.24
CA GLU A 13 4.55 -3.22 16.34
C GLU A 13 5.02 -2.52 15.06
N ALA A 14 4.16 -1.72 14.43
CA ALA A 14 4.51 -1.00 13.21
C ALA A 14 5.59 0.05 13.45
N LEU A 15 5.50 0.80 14.56
CA LEU A 15 6.49 1.81 14.94
C LEU A 15 7.87 1.19 15.23
N ALA A 16 7.92 0.00 15.84
CA ALA A 16 9.18 -0.69 16.14
C ALA A 16 10.03 -1.01 14.91
N ARG A 17 9.41 -1.09 13.72
CA ARG A 17 10.11 -1.29 12.44
C ARG A 17 10.77 -0.01 11.92
N LEU A 18 10.29 1.17 12.36
CA LEU A 18 10.86 2.47 12.03
C LEU A 18 12.00 2.84 13.00
N LYS A 19 13.13 2.14 12.88
CA LYS A 19 14.27 2.20 13.84
C LYS A 19 14.83 3.60 14.13
N LYS A 20 14.63 4.57 13.22
CA LYS A 20 15.16 5.94 13.31
C LYS A 20 14.17 6.95 13.92
N VAL A 21 12.91 6.55 14.12
CA VAL A 21 11.87 7.40 14.71
C VAL A 21 12.02 7.42 16.22
N LYS A 22 12.23 8.61 16.81
CA LYS A 22 12.37 8.80 18.26
C LYS A 22 11.06 9.14 18.94
N LEU A 23 10.16 9.84 18.24
CA LEU A 23 8.86 10.27 18.76
C LEU A 23 7.72 9.45 18.14
N ARG A 24 6.54 9.41 18.76
CA ARG A 24 5.38 8.69 18.22
C ARG A 24 4.62 9.57 17.20
N PRO A 25 4.80 9.41 15.88
CA PRO A 25 4.13 10.24 14.88
C PRO A 25 2.61 9.99 14.88
N LEU A 26 1.82 11.00 14.51
CA LEU A 26 0.37 10.89 14.44
C LEU A 26 -0.09 10.25 13.10
N VAL A 27 0.34 9.02 12.88
CA VAL A 27 0.16 8.27 11.62
C VAL A 27 -0.55 6.94 11.94
N ALA A 28 -1.43 6.46 11.07
CA ALA A 28 -2.18 5.23 11.31
C ALA A 28 -1.26 3.99 11.26
N PRO A 29 -1.56 2.91 12.00
CA PRO A 29 -0.72 1.71 12.02
C PRO A 29 -0.46 1.10 10.63
N SER A 30 -1.46 1.14 9.73
CA SER A 30 -1.33 0.64 8.37
C SER A 30 -0.35 1.45 7.53
N GLU A 31 -0.30 2.76 7.73
CA GLU A 31 0.61 3.67 7.03
C GLU A 31 2.03 3.49 7.58
N LEU A 32 2.19 3.37 8.90
CA LEU A 32 3.48 3.06 9.52
C LEU A 32 4.09 1.77 8.99
N ALA A 33 3.28 0.72 8.85
CA ALA A 33 3.74 -0.57 8.33
C ALA A 33 4.25 -0.49 6.88
N GLU A 34 3.66 0.38 6.06
CA GLU A 34 4.10 0.60 4.67
C GLU A 34 5.31 1.52 4.59
N ILE A 35 5.32 2.60 5.37
CA ILE A 35 6.46 3.51 5.46
C ILE A 35 7.69 2.76 5.99
N ALA A 36 7.53 1.77 6.87
CA ALA A 36 8.61 0.91 7.30
C ALA A 36 9.26 0.18 6.11
N LEU A 37 8.47 -0.39 5.19
CA LEU A 37 8.99 -1.05 3.99
C LEU A 37 9.73 -0.07 3.07
N VAL A 38 9.20 1.15 2.92
CA VAL A 38 9.85 2.20 2.12
C VAL A 38 11.17 2.59 2.76
N THR A 39 11.16 2.94 4.03
CA THR A 39 12.32 3.46 4.74
C THR A 39 13.42 2.43 4.99
N GLU A 40 13.09 1.13 5.11
CA GLU A 40 14.07 0.04 5.17
C GLU A 40 14.91 -0.08 3.89
N ALA A 41 14.39 0.37 2.75
CA ALA A 41 15.11 0.32 1.48
C ALA A 41 15.75 1.63 1.05
N LEU A 42 15.45 2.74 1.74
CA LEU A 42 16.12 4.00 1.52
C LEU A 42 17.50 3.99 2.20
N PRO A 43 18.48 4.72 1.64
CA PRO A 43 19.72 4.99 2.35
C PRO A 43 19.46 5.82 3.62
N ASP A 44 20.50 5.99 4.43
CA ASP A 44 20.45 6.98 5.50
C ASP A 44 20.25 8.38 4.91
N LEU A 45 19.24 9.09 5.40
CA LEU A 45 18.90 10.43 4.96
C LEU A 45 19.49 11.45 5.93
N ASP A 46 20.11 12.48 5.38
CA ASP A 46 20.65 13.62 6.11
C ASP A 46 19.62 14.74 6.14
N PHE A 47 19.28 15.21 7.34
CA PHE A 47 18.30 16.28 7.56
C PHE A 47 19.00 17.58 8.00
N PRO A 48 18.46 18.77 7.64
CA PRO A 48 17.21 18.97 6.90
C PRO A 48 17.34 18.78 5.38
N ILE A 49 16.27 18.31 4.74
CA ILE A 49 16.17 18.18 3.28
C ILE A 49 15.30 19.31 2.75
N ASN A 50 15.87 20.21 1.95
CA ASN A 50 15.24 21.49 1.60
C ASN A 50 14.48 21.45 0.28
N SER A 51 14.66 20.41 -0.54
CA SER A 51 13.99 20.27 -1.82
C SER A 51 13.82 18.82 -2.25
N ALA A 52 12.93 18.59 -3.22
CA ALA A 52 12.78 17.29 -3.86
C ALA A 52 14.07 16.85 -4.58
N GLY A 53 14.83 17.78 -5.17
CA GLY A 53 16.13 17.49 -5.79
C GLY A 53 17.12 16.94 -4.77
N GLU A 54 17.25 17.62 -3.63
CA GLU A 54 18.13 17.18 -2.53
C GLU A 54 17.73 15.81 -1.97
N LEU A 55 16.43 15.54 -1.86
CA LEU A 55 15.93 14.22 -1.45
C LEU A 55 16.30 13.13 -2.48
N LEU A 56 16.16 13.43 -3.77
CA LEU A 56 16.49 12.51 -4.85
C LEU A 56 18.01 12.25 -4.92
N ASP A 57 18.82 13.27 -4.72
CA ASP A 57 20.29 13.15 -4.69
C ASP A 57 20.76 12.24 -3.56
N GLN A 58 20.13 12.33 -2.38
CA GLN A 58 20.42 11.45 -1.24
C GLN A 58 19.97 10.00 -1.47
N ILE A 59 18.86 9.79 -2.18
CA ILE A 59 18.31 8.45 -2.45
C ILE A 59 19.07 7.75 -3.58
N GLY A 60 19.58 8.52 -4.55
CA GLY A 60 20.24 8.04 -5.75
C GLY A 60 19.29 7.29 -6.70
N ASP A 61 19.86 6.43 -7.54
CA ASP A 61 19.10 5.46 -8.35
C ASP A 61 18.51 4.39 -7.42
N GLY A 62 17.42 4.76 -6.73
CA GLY A 62 16.81 3.97 -5.67
C GLY A 62 16.55 2.52 -6.09
N LYS A 63 16.82 1.59 -5.19
CA LYS A 63 16.48 0.18 -5.40
C LYS A 63 14.96 0.06 -5.60
N ARG A 64 14.55 -0.65 -6.66
CA ARG A 64 13.14 -1.04 -6.81
C ARG A 64 12.72 -1.88 -5.61
N LEU A 65 11.69 -1.42 -4.91
CA LEU A 65 11.09 -2.05 -3.77
C LEU A 65 10.11 -3.13 -4.19
N SER A 66 9.96 -4.20 -3.41
CA SER A 66 8.80 -5.09 -3.52
C SER A 66 7.92 -4.90 -2.29
N ILE A 67 6.76 -4.25 -2.45
CA ILE A 67 5.77 -4.04 -1.39
C ILE A 67 4.60 -4.96 -1.68
N VAL A 68 4.42 -6.01 -0.87
CA VAL A 68 3.27 -6.94 -0.99
C VAL A 68 3.18 -7.55 -2.41
N GLY A 69 4.33 -7.87 -3.02
CA GLY A 69 4.42 -8.45 -4.36
C GLY A 69 4.45 -7.45 -5.52
N PHE A 70 4.30 -6.14 -5.24
CA PHE A 70 4.35 -5.08 -6.25
C PHE A 70 5.73 -4.42 -6.28
N LYS A 71 6.31 -4.26 -7.47
CA LYS A 71 7.52 -3.47 -7.65
C LYS A 71 7.17 -1.99 -7.54
N SER A 72 7.79 -1.28 -6.59
CA SER A 72 7.64 0.17 -6.40
C SER A 72 8.98 0.85 -6.63
N ASP A 73 8.94 2.05 -7.21
CA ASP A 73 10.12 2.90 -7.39
C ASP A 73 10.01 4.09 -6.42
N PRO A 74 10.82 4.12 -5.33
CA PRO A 74 10.83 5.22 -4.37
C PRO A 74 11.07 6.59 -5.03
N VAL A 75 11.90 6.63 -6.09
CA VAL A 75 12.17 7.86 -6.85
C VAL A 75 10.89 8.35 -7.51
N ARG A 76 10.07 7.43 -8.05
CA ARG A 76 8.79 7.77 -8.66
C ARG A 76 7.83 8.32 -7.60
N MET A 77 7.75 7.72 -6.40
CA MET A 77 6.89 8.26 -5.32
C MET A 77 7.26 9.71 -4.96
N ILE A 78 8.55 10.01 -4.87
CA ILE A 78 9.05 11.33 -4.47
C ILE A 78 8.79 12.39 -5.54
N LYS A 79 8.79 12.02 -6.82
CA LYS A 79 8.40 12.94 -7.91
C LYS A 79 6.96 13.46 -7.78
N TYR A 80 6.10 12.79 -7.01
CA TYR A 80 4.73 13.25 -6.72
C TYR A 80 4.63 14.02 -5.40
N MET A 81 5.72 14.20 -4.65
CA MET A 81 5.72 15.04 -3.45
C MET A 81 5.52 16.52 -3.84
N PRO A 82 4.49 17.19 -3.30
CA PRO A 82 4.31 18.62 -3.55
C PRO A 82 5.46 19.46 -2.98
N ALA A 83 5.78 20.58 -3.62
CA ALA A 83 6.87 21.46 -3.17
C ALA A 83 6.69 21.96 -1.72
N TYR A 84 5.44 22.13 -1.26
CA TYR A 84 5.13 22.54 0.12
C TYR A 84 5.43 21.46 1.17
N TYR A 85 5.84 20.26 0.77
CA TYR A 85 6.37 19.23 1.68
C TYR A 85 7.82 19.51 2.07
N PHE A 86 8.45 20.59 1.60
CA PHE A 86 9.80 20.96 1.98
C PHE A 86 9.79 22.28 2.79
N PRO A 87 10.71 22.47 3.76
CA PRO A 87 11.80 21.56 4.13
C PRO A 87 11.32 20.38 5.00
N ILE A 88 11.99 19.24 4.86
CA ILE A 88 11.82 18.07 5.72
C ILE A 88 12.88 18.17 6.81
N SER A 89 12.47 18.52 8.03
CA SER A 89 13.39 18.91 9.10
C SER A 89 13.96 17.74 9.90
N THR A 90 13.20 16.64 9.98
CA THR A 90 13.59 15.43 10.73
C THR A 90 13.05 14.17 10.06
N TYR A 91 13.52 13.01 10.53
CA TYR A 91 13.01 11.72 10.10
C TYR A 91 11.53 11.52 10.44
N GLU A 92 11.06 12.01 11.58
CA GLU A 92 9.63 11.97 11.93
C GLU A 92 8.80 12.80 10.96
N ASN A 93 9.27 14.00 10.61
CA ASN A 93 8.61 14.84 9.63
C ASN A 93 8.60 14.19 8.24
N PHE A 94 9.65 13.45 7.87
CA PHE A 94 9.67 12.63 6.67
C PHE A 94 8.58 11.55 6.70
N VAL A 95 8.47 10.79 7.80
CA VAL A 95 7.43 9.76 7.98
C VAL A 95 6.02 10.35 7.87
N GLU A 96 5.75 11.47 8.51
CA GLU A 96 4.44 12.14 8.44
C GLU A 96 4.10 12.62 7.02
N LYS A 97 5.08 13.18 6.32
CA LYS A 97 4.91 13.61 4.92
C LYS A 97 4.71 12.44 3.98
N MET A 98 5.42 11.33 4.19
CA MET A 98 5.19 10.10 3.42
C MET A 98 3.80 9.51 3.71
N ALA A 99 3.33 9.56 4.95
CA ALA A 99 1.96 9.16 5.29
C ALA A 99 0.92 10.02 4.58
N GLU A 100 1.10 11.36 4.57
CA GLU A 100 0.21 12.25 3.84
C GLU A 100 0.24 11.97 2.33
N LEU A 101 1.42 11.76 1.76
CA LEU A 101 1.55 11.39 0.34
C LEU A 101 0.79 10.10 0.03
N ILE A 102 0.90 9.08 0.89
CA ILE A 102 0.15 7.83 0.78
C ILE A 102 -1.35 8.08 0.83
N ARG A 103 -1.82 8.91 1.77
CA ARG A 103 -3.25 9.26 1.91
C ARG A 103 -3.78 10.00 0.70
N THR A 104 -3.12 11.06 0.25
CA THR A 104 -3.59 11.88 -0.88
C THR A 104 -3.68 11.09 -2.18
N ASN A 105 -2.80 10.11 -2.37
CA ASN A 105 -2.77 9.29 -3.58
C ASN A 105 -3.65 8.03 -3.48
N ARG A 106 -4.10 7.67 -2.28
CA ARG A 106 -5.12 6.63 -2.10
C ARG A 106 -6.48 7.25 -2.33
N ARG A 107 -7.17 6.80 -3.37
CA ARG A 107 -8.59 7.11 -3.52
C ARG A 107 -9.34 6.49 -2.35
N ASP A 108 -10.01 7.32 -1.56
CA ASP A 108 -11.02 6.82 -0.64
C ASP A 108 -12.06 6.03 -1.44
N PHE A 109 -12.34 4.82 -0.98
CA PHE A 109 -13.35 3.98 -1.58
C PHE A 109 -14.33 3.51 -0.52
N ASP A 110 -15.59 3.53 -0.92
CA ASP A 110 -16.70 3.01 -0.14
C ASP A 110 -16.52 1.49 0.00
N THR A 111 -16.18 1.04 1.21
CA THR A 111 -15.84 -0.36 1.49
C THR A 111 -17.02 -1.28 1.16
N ASP A 112 -18.25 -0.85 1.42
CA ASP A 112 -19.44 -1.67 1.21
C ASP A 112 -19.73 -1.82 -0.29
N LYS A 113 -19.62 -0.73 -1.06
CA LYS A 113 -19.72 -0.80 -2.53
C LYS A 113 -18.61 -1.64 -3.15
N VAL A 114 -17.41 -1.65 -2.58
CA VAL A 114 -16.33 -2.51 -3.06
C VAL A 114 -16.64 -3.97 -2.77
N LYS A 115 -17.13 -4.32 -1.58
CA LYS A 115 -17.56 -5.69 -1.26
C LYS A 115 -18.68 -6.18 -2.16
N GLU A 116 -19.70 -5.35 -2.38
CA GLU A 116 -20.81 -5.66 -3.29
C GLU A 116 -20.30 -5.99 -4.70
N LYS A 117 -19.42 -5.15 -5.25
CA LYS A 117 -18.80 -5.42 -6.56
C LYS A 117 -17.96 -6.70 -6.56
N ILE A 118 -17.24 -6.99 -5.48
CA ILE A 118 -16.49 -8.25 -5.35
C ILE A 118 -17.48 -9.41 -5.43
N ARG A 119 -18.57 -9.41 -4.65
CA ARG A 119 -19.62 -10.45 -4.67
C ARG A 119 -20.26 -10.64 -6.02
N GLU A 120 -20.60 -9.55 -6.71
CA GLU A 120 -21.16 -9.61 -8.05
C GLU A 120 -20.20 -10.31 -9.03
N LYS A 121 -18.91 -10.03 -8.91
CA LYS A 121 -17.88 -10.62 -9.78
C LYS A 121 -17.44 -12.02 -9.38
N SER A 122 -17.49 -12.34 -8.09
CA SER A 122 -17.18 -13.68 -7.56
C SER A 122 -18.41 -14.57 -7.41
N CYS A 123 -19.55 -14.14 -7.95
CA CYS A 123 -20.78 -14.94 -7.92
C CYS A 123 -20.56 -16.26 -8.67
N GLY A 124 -20.84 -17.38 -7.98
CA GLY A 124 -20.68 -18.73 -8.55
C GLY A 124 -19.25 -19.28 -8.52
N ILE A 125 -18.33 -18.66 -7.78
CA ILE A 125 -17.03 -19.27 -7.50
C ILE A 125 -17.16 -20.30 -6.39
N ASP A 126 -16.59 -21.48 -6.61
CA ASP A 126 -16.47 -22.52 -5.60
C ASP A 126 -15.26 -22.25 -4.69
N PHE A 127 -15.51 -22.29 -3.38
CA PHE A 127 -14.49 -22.16 -2.34
C PHE A 127 -14.19 -23.54 -1.71
N PRO A 128 -12.97 -23.77 -1.19
CA PRO A 128 -11.86 -22.84 -1.07
C PRO A 128 -11.01 -22.73 -2.35
N ILE A 129 -10.44 -21.55 -2.59
CA ILE A 129 -9.54 -21.27 -3.71
C ILE A 129 -8.09 -21.42 -3.22
N LYS A 130 -7.45 -22.53 -3.55
CA LYS A 130 -6.12 -22.87 -3.00
C LYS A 130 -4.96 -22.12 -3.65
N GLU A 131 -5.11 -21.72 -4.90
CA GLU A 131 -4.02 -21.21 -5.73
C GLU A 131 -4.52 -20.19 -6.76
N ARG A 132 -3.60 -19.42 -7.31
CA ARG A 132 -3.88 -18.33 -8.26
C ARG A 132 -4.61 -18.82 -9.52
N GLU A 133 -4.22 -19.97 -10.03
CA GLU A 133 -4.76 -20.61 -11.23
C GLU A 133 -6.22 -21.03 -11.03
N ALA A 134 -6.61 -21.40 -9.80
CA ALA A 134 -8.00 -21.70 -9.47
C ALA A 134 -8.86 -20.42 -9.51
N LEU A 135 -8.35 -19.31 -8.98
CA LEU A 135 -9.03 -18.01 -9.05
C LEU A 135 -9.17 -17.50 -10.48
N MET A 136 -8.10 -17.64 -11.28
CA MET A 136 -8.13 -17.24 -12.70
C MET A 136 -9.19 -18.00 -13.49
N ARG A 137 -9.27 -19.32 -13.32
CA ARG A 137 -10.29 -20.15 -13.97
C ARG A 137 -11.69 -19.79 -13.52
N ALA A 138 -11.89 -19.54 -12.23
CA ALA A 138 -13.17 -19.16 -11.68
C ALA A 138 -13.67 -17.81 -12.21
N LEU A 139 -12.75 -16.89 -12.52
CA LEU A 139 -13.06 -15.53 -13.00
C LEU A 139 -12.86 -15.31 -14.51
N GLU A 140 -12.57 -16.36 -15.28
CA GLU A 140 -12.24 -16.27 -16.72
C GLU A 140 -13.36 -15.60 -17.54
N LYS A 141 -14.63 -15.77 -17.13
CA LYS A 141 -15.80 -15.16 -17.78
C LYS A 141 -15.95 -13.66 -17.50
N THR A 142 -15.15 -13.09 -16.59
CA THR A 142 -15.12 -11.67 -16.27
C THR A 142 -13.84 -11.08 -16.82
N PRO A 143 -13.78 -10.60 -18.08
CA PRO A 143 -12.52 -10.17 -18.69
C PRO A 143 -11.96 -8.87 -18.11
N SER A 144 -12.82 -7.99 -17.59
CA SER A 144 -12.38 -6.74 -16.95
C SER A 144 -13.37 -6.26 -15.90
N PHE A 145 -12.89 -5.44 -14.96
CA PHE A 145 -13.73 -4.78 -13.95
C PHE A 145 -13.26 -3.36 -13.65
N ASN A 146 -14.19 -2.52 -13.20
CA ASN A 146 -13.90 -1.14 -12.83
C ASN A 146 -13.58 -1.04 -11.33
N VAL A 147 -12.33 -0.75 -10.99
CA VAL A 147 -11.87 -0.48 -9.62
C VAL A 147 -11.61 1.01 -9.49
N ALA A 148 -12.28 1.66 -8.53
CA ALA A 148 -12.07 3.07 -8.21
C ALA A 148 -12.04 4.00 -9.44
N GLY A 149 -12.86 3.75 -10.47
CA GLY A 149 -12.94 4.56 -11.69
C GLY A 149 -11.93 4.21 -12.79
N GLN A 150 -11.11 3.17 -12.61
CA GLN A 150 -10.22 2.63 -13.64
C GLN A 150 -10.66 1.25 -14.09
N LYS A 151 -10.65 1.00 -15.40
CA LYS A 151 -10.91 -0.32 -15.99
C LYS A 151 -9.64 -1.16 -15.88
N MET A 152 -9.74 -2.30 -15.19
CA MET A 152 -8.64 -3.25 -15.01
C MET A 152 -8.95 -4.57 -15.71
N ASP A 153 -7.94 -5.16 -16.35
CA ASP A 153 -8.01 -6.53 -16.87
C ASP A 153 -7.95 -7.53 -15.70
N THR A 154 -8.83 -8.52 -15.72
CA THR A 154 -8.98 -9.46 -14.61
C THR A 154 -7.80 -10.40 -14.48
N ALA A 155 -7.26 -10.89 -15.60
CA ALA A 155 -6.12 -11.79 -15.58
C ALA A 155 -4.85 -11.06 -15.10
N ALA A 156 -4.64 -9.82 -15.54
CA ALA A 156 -3.56 -8.96 -15.07
C ALA A 156 -3.68 -8.68 -13.56
N ALA A 157 -4.88 -8.35 -13.08
CA ALA A 157 -5.12 -8.10 -11.67
C ALA A 157 -4.84 -9.34 -10.80
N ILE A 158 -5.27 -10.52 -11.23
CA ILE A 158 -5.04 -11.78 -10.50
C ILE A 158 -3.55 -12.18 -10.52
N LYS A 159 -2.86 -11.98 -11.65
CA LYS A 159 -1.40 -12.19 -11.75
C LYS A 159 -0.61 -11.32 -10.78
N GLY A 160 -1.08 -10.10 -10.51
CA GLY A 160 -0.45 -9.20 -9.54
C GLY A 160 -0.73 -9.53 -8.07
N LEU A 161 -1.58 -10.51 -7.75
CA LEU A 161 -1.85 -10.88 -6.36
C LEU A 161 -0.64 -11.60 -5.76
N PRO A 162 -0.18 -11.24 -4.55
CA PRO A 162 0.89 -11.94 -3.86
C PRO A 162 0.48 -13.36 -3.48
N ASP A 163 1.44 -14.28 -3.33
CA ASP A 163 1.16 -15.67 -2.97
C ASP A 163 0.48 -15.78 -1.59
N SER A 164 0.74 -14.84 -0.68
CA SER A 164 0.08 -14.72 0.62
C SER A 164 -1.42 -14.41 0.55
N PHE A 165 -1.95 -14.11 -0.64
CA PHE A 165 -3.39 -13.98 -0.86
C PHE A 165 -4.10 -15.34 -0.75
N PHE A 166 -3.39 -16.43 -1.03
CA PHE A 166 -3.93 -17.79 -1.03
C PHE A 166 -3.52 -18.56 0.23
N PRO A 167 -4.32 -19.53 0.70
CA PRO A 167 -5.63 -19.94 0.14
C PRO A 167 -6.74 -18.94 0.49
N VAL A 168 -7.82 -18.90 -0.28
CA VAL A 168 -9.03 -18.13 0.03
C VAL A 168 -10.13 -19.09 0.48
N GLU A 169 -10.56 -18.98 1.73
CA GLU A 169 -11.41 -20.00 2.36
C GLU A 169 -12.88 -19.88 1.99
N ASN A 170 -13.38 -18.66 1.83
CA ASN A 170 -14.78 -18.35 1.54
C ASN A 170 -14.90 -16.93 0.98
N GLN A 171 -16.13 -16.52 0.68
CA GLN A 171 -16.45 -15.21 0.11
C GLN A 171 -16.03 -14.04 1.02
N ASP A 172 -16.21 -14.16 2.33
CA ASP A 172 -15.83 -13.10 3.27
C ASP A 172 -14.30 -12.93 3.34
N ASP A 173 -13.55 -14.04 3.32
CA ASP A 173 -12.08 -14.01 3.26
C ASP A 173 -11.57 -13.36 1.96
N LEU A 174 -12.21 -13.67 0.81
CA LEU A 174 -11.92 -13.02 -0.46
C LEU A 174 -12.08 -11.49 -0.37
N GLU A 175 -13.20 -11.04 0.18
CA GLU A 175 -13.51 -9.62 0.37
C GLU A 175 -12.48 -8.94 1.27
N ILE A 176 -12.18 -9.54 2.42
CA ILE A 176 -11.23 -8.97 3.39
C ILE A 176 -9.84 -8.86 2.77
N LYS A 177 -9.37 -9.90 2.08
CA LYS A 177 -8.05 -9.90 1.43
C LYS A 177 -7.98 -8.90 0.28
N ALA A 178 -9.01 -8.84 -0.57
CA ALA A 178 -9.09 -7.87 -1.65
C ALA A 178 -9.10 -6.42 -1.12
N LEU A 179 -9.89 -6.14 -0.09
CA LEU A 179 -9.90 -4.84 0.57
C LEU A 179 -8.54 -4.49 1.18
N ARG A 180 -7.87 -5.45 1.83
CA ARG A 180 -6.50 -5.25 2.36
C ARG A 180 -5.53 -4.88 1.26
N LEU A 181 -5.60 -5.51 0.09
CA LEU A 181 -4.76 -5.16 -1.05
C LEU A 181 -5.09 -3.78 -1.62
N LEU A 182 -6.38 -3.44 -1.78
CA LEU A 182 -6.78 -2.11 -2.24
C LEU A 182 -6.32 -1.01 -1.28
N ARG A 183 -6.32 -1.28 0.03
CA ARG A 183 -5.79 -0.38 1.07
C ARG A 183 -4.27 -0.32 1.13
N ARG A 184 -3.55 -1.31 0.59
CA ARG A 184 -2.08 -1.44 0.70
C ARG A 184 -1.38 -1.35 -0.65
N ARG A 185 -2.10 -1.05 -1.74
CA ARG A 185 -1.47 -0.86 -3.05
C ARG A 185 -0.44 0.26 -2.93
N PRO A 186 0.82 0.01 -3.33
CA PRO A 186 1.81 1.06 -3.31
C PRO A 186 1.40 2.17 -4.27
N LEU A 187 1.76 3.38 -3.85
CA LEU A 187 1.49 4.66 -4.51
C LEU A 187 1.66 4.62 -6.04
N ILE A 188 2.68 3.90 -6.54
CA ILE A 188 3.00 3.79 -7.96
C ILE A 188 3.65 2.43 -8.25
N GLU A 189 3.03 1.66 -9.16
CA GLU A 189 3.62 0.45 -9.74
C GLU A 189 4.77 0.86 -10.67
N ALA A 190 5.94 0.22 -10.54
CA ALA A 190 7.00 0.34 -11.53
C ALA A 190 6.63 -0.46 -12.77
N ASP A 191 6.79 0.15 -13.94
CA ASP A 191 6.59 -0.50 -15.24
C ASP A 191 7.52 -1.72 -15.43
#